data_AF-A0A8T3M5D5-F1
#
_entry.id   AF-A0A8T3M5D5-F1
#
_cell.length_a   1.000
_cell.length_b   1.000
_cell.length_c   1.000
_cell.angle_alpha   90.00
_cell.angle_beta   90.00
_cell.angle_gamma   90.00
#
_symmetry.space_group_name_H-M   'P 1'
#
loop_
_entity.id
_entity.type
_entity.pdbx_description
1 polymer ?
#
loop_
_entity_poly.entity_id
_entity_poly.type
_entity_poly.pdbx_seq_one_letter_code
_entity_poly.pdbx_strand_id
1 'polypeptide(L)' 'MSILSDLNGPADLRGLSEAELKTLAAEIRDTIVRTVAETGGHLGSSLGVVELTIALHRLLESPRDRIV' A
#
# COMPACT_ATOMS: atom_id res chain seq x y z
N MET A 1 -4.65 16.66 -1.47
CA MET A 1 -5.38 15.47 -1.03
C MET A 1 -4.70 14.29 -1.70
N SER A 2 -4.26 13.29 -0.94
CA SER A 2 -3.52 12.13 -1.48
C SER A 2 -4.41 10.89 -1.42
N ILE A 3 -4.26 9.97 -2.35
CA ILE A 3 -5.09 8.76 -2.38
C ILE A 3 -4.91 7.99 -1.06
N LEU A 4 -3.66 7.85 -0.60
CA LEU A 4 -3.32 7.16 0.64
C LEU A 4 -3.99 7.77 1.88
N SER A 5 -4.17 9.09 1.93
CA SER A 5 -4.84 9.77 3.05
C SER A 5 -6.35 9.57 3.08
N ASP A 6 -6.96 9.22 1.95
CA ASP A 6 -8.41 9.11 1.81
C ASP A 6 -8.91 7.66 1.98
N LEU A 7 -8.00 6.67 2.02
CA LEU A 7 -8.34 5.26 2.24
C LEU A 7 -8.65 4.98 3.71
N ASN A 8 -9.77 4.30 3.95
CA ASN A 8 -10.19 3.85 5.28
C ASN A 8 -9.97 2.35 5.50
N GLY A 9 -9.72 1.59 4.42
CA GLY A 9 -9.33 0.19 4.52
C GLY A 9 -9.13 -0.53 3.18
N PRO A 10 -8.83 -1.84 3.21
CA PRO A 10 -8.55 -2.64 2.02
C PRO A 10 -9.68 -2.65 0.98
N ALA A 11 -10.93 -2.55 1.44
CA ALA A 11 -12.11 -2.56 0.57
C ALA A 11 -12.12 -1.40 -0.44
N ASP A 12 -11.53 -0.26 -0.08
CA ASP A 12 -11.49 0.95 -0.90
C ASP A 12 -10.61 0.76 -2.15
N LEU A 13 -9.64 -0.16 -2.10
CA LEU A 13 -8.76 -0.47 -3.24
C LEU A 13 -9.51 -1.03 -4.45
N ARG A 14 -10.69 -1.61 -4.24
CA ARG A 14 -11.52 -2.16 -5.33
C ARG A 14 -12.11 -1.09 -6.23
N GLY A 15 -12.32 0.12 -5.70
CA GLY A 15 -12.84 1.27 -6.45
C GLY A 15 -11.80 2.01 -7.28
N LEU A 16 -10.51 1.74 -7.06
CA LEU A 16 -9.42 2.44 -7.75
C LEU A 16 -9.16 1.86 -9.15
N SER A 17 -8.93 2.77 -10.09
CA SER A 17 -8.39 2.47 -11.42
C SER A 17 -6.93 2.04 -11.35
N GLU A 18 -6.41 1.44 -12.42
CA GLU A 18 -4.98 1.07 -12.49
C GLU A 18 -4.04 2.26 -12.37
N ALA A 19 -4.43 3.43 -12.88
CA ALA A 19 -3.65 4.65 -12.75
C ALA A 19 -3.59 5.11 -11.29
N GLU A 20 -4.72 5.10 -10.59
CA GLU A 20 -4.79 5.43 -9.17
C GLU A 20 -4.01 4.44 -8.31
N LEU A 21 -4.02 3.15 -8.64
CA LEU A 21 -3.21 2.15 -7.94
C LEU A 21 -1.70 2.39 -8.11
N LYS A 22 -1.25 2.82 -9.29
CA LYS A 22 0.16 3.20 -9.52
C LYS A 22 0.54 4.44 -8.70
N THR A 23 -0.35 5.43 -8.64
CA THR A 23 -0.16 6.63 -7.79
C THR A 23 -0.10 6.25 -6.32
N LEU A 24 -1.04 5.43 -5.84
CA LEU A 24 -1.05 4.93 -4.47
C LEU A 24 0.23 4.18 -4.11
N ALA A 25 0.73 3.32 -5.00
CA ALA A 25 1.99 2.60 -4.79
C ALA A 25 3.19 3.56 -4.66
N ALA A 26 3.21 4.66 -5.41
CA ALA A 26 4.22 5.71 -5.26
C ALA A 26 4.11 6.41 -3.89
N GLU A 27 2.90 6.82 -3.49
CA GLU A 27 2.64 7.47 -2.20
C GLU A 27 3.04 6.58 -0.99
N ILE A 28 2.75 5.28 -1.07
CA ILE A 28 3.15 4.30 -0.05
C ILE A 28 4.68 4.18 0.02
N ARG A 29 5.37 4.09 -1.13
CA ARG A 29 6.84 4.01 -1.16
C ARG A 29 7.49 5.25 -0.57
N ASP A 30 7.01 6.44 -0.93
CA ASP A 30 7.51 7.71 -0.36
C ASP A 30 7.28 7.78 1.15
N THR A 31 6.14 7.28 1.62
CA THR A 31 5.84 7.20 3.05
C THR A 31 6.80 6.25 3.77
N ILE A 32 7.04 5.06 3.23
CA ILE A 32 7.99 4.09 3.78
C ILE A 32 9.40 4.70 3.85
N VAL A 33 9.86 5.33 2.78
CA VAL A 33 11.19 5.97 2.74
C VAL A 33 11.31 7.03 3.81
N ARG A 34 10.33 7.93 3.93
CA ARG A 34 10.33 8.99 4.96
C ARG A 34 10.35 8.42 6.37
N THR A 35 9.46 7.47 6.66
CA THR A 35 9.36 6.87 8.01
C THR A 35 10.65 6.14 8.38
N VAL A 36 11.22 5.35 7.47
CA VAL A 36 12.46 4.60 7.74
C VAL A 36 13.67 5.53 7.77
N ALA A 37 13.69 6.64 7.02
CA ALA A 37 14.76 7.64 7.13
C ALA A 37 14.82 8.27 8.52
N GLU A 38 13.67 8.44 9.20
CA GLU A 38 13.60 8.98 10.56
C GLU A 38 13.86 7.92 11.64
N THR A 39 13.42 6.68 11.43
CA THR A 39 13.40 5.63 12.48
C THR A 39 14.45 4.54 12.32
N GLY A 40 15.08 4.44 11.14
CA GLY A 40 15.92 3.29 10.76
C GLY A 40 15.10 2.02 10.46
N GLY A 41 15.76 0.98 9.92
CA GLY A 41 15.14 -0.34 9.68
C GLY A 41 15.31 -0.89 8.25
N HIS A 42 14.58 -1.96 7.95
CA HIS A 42 14.68 -2.69 6.68
C HIS A 42 13.88 -2.03 5.55
N LEU A 43 14.51 -1.08 4.86
CA LEU A 43 13.89 -0.35 3.75
C LEU A 43 13.59 -1.24 2.53
N GLY A 44 14.58 -2.05 2.11
CA GLY A 44 14.50 -2.81 0.86
C GLY A 44 13.38 -3.86 0.83
N SER A 45 13.14 -4.55 1.96
CA SER A 45 12.09 -5.56 2.05
C SER A 45 10.69 -4.97 1.91
N SER A 46 10.44 -3.83 2.55
CA SER A 46 9.12 -3.18 2.53
C SER A 46 8.83 -2.55 1.16
N LEU A 47 9.83 -1.95 0.51
CA LEU A 47 9.67 -1.35 -0.82
C LEU A 47 9.41 -2.40 -1.91
N GLY A 48 10.02 -3.58 -1.82
CA GLY A 48 9.91 -4.62 -2.85
C GLY A 48 8.56 -5.34 -2.91
N VAL A 49 7.69 -5.14 -1.92
CA VAL A 49 6.40 -5.86 -1.80
C VAL A 49 5.18 -4.95 -1.88
N VAL A 50 5.35 -3.64 -2.15
CA VAL A 50 4.24 -2.66 -2.13
C VAL A 50 3.13 -3.06 -3.10
N GLU A 51 3.47 -3.27 -4.38
CA GLU A 51 2.49 -3.61 -5.42
C GLU A 51 1.83 -4.97 -5.16
N LEU A 52 2.59 -5.94 -4.67
CA LEU A 52 2.06 -7.25 -4.28
C LEU A 52 1.04 -7.10 -3.14
N THR A 53 1.37 -6.32 -2.12
CA THR A 53 0.51 -6.10 -0.96
C THR A 53 -0.80 -5.40 -1.35
N ILE A 54 -0.72 -4.39 -2.22
CA ILE A 54 -1.90 -3.73 -2.79
C ILE A 54 -2.75 -4.73 -3.58
N ALA A 55 -2.13 -5.55 -4.43
CA ALA A 55 -2.83 -6.55 -5.23
C ALA A 55 -3.55 -7.59 -4.35
N LEU A 56 -2.88 -8.08 -3.30
CA LEU A 56 -3.48 -9.02 -2.36
C LEU A 56 -4.69 -8.40 -1.64
N HIS A 57 -4.57 -7.17 -1.13
CA HIS A 57 -5.68 -6.50 -0.45
C HIS A 57 -6.83 -6.09 -1.38
N ARG A 58 -6.56 -5.93 -2.68
CA ARG A 58 -7.61 -5.64 -3.68
C ARG A 58 -8.37 -6.90 -4.11
N LEU A 59 -7.66 -8.02 -4.25
CA LEU A 59 -8.21 -9.28 -4.75
C LEU A 59 -8.81 -10.16 -3.64
N LEU A 60 -8.28 -10.06 -2.43
CA LEU A 60 -8.73 -10.82 -1.27
C LEU A 60 -9.53 -9.93 -0.31
N GLU A 61 -10.42 -10.54 0.46
CA GLU A 61 -11.23 -9.86 1.46
C GLU A 61 -10.53 -9.83 2.82
N SER A 62 -9.40 -9.14 2.97
CA SER A 62 -8.78 -8.97 4.30
C SER A 62 -9.65 -8.12 5.23
N PRO A 63 -9.83 -8.50 6.52
CA PRO A 63 -9.16 -9.58 7.24
C PRO A 63 -9.92 -10.93 7.26
N ARG A 64 -11.03 -11.07 6.51
CA ARG A 64 -11.76 -12.33 6.37
C ARG A 64 -10.88 -13.39 5.70
N ASP A 65 -10.25 -13.04 4.58
CA ASP A 65 -9.16 -13.80 4.00
C ASP A 65 -7.86 -13.45 4.72
N ARG A 66 -7.17 -14.46 5.26
CA ARG A 66 -5.93 -14.27 5.99
C ARG A 66 -4.75 -14.21 5.02
N ILE A 67 -4.01 -13.10 5.07
CA ILE A 67 -2.73 -12.92 4.40
C ILE A 67 -1.64 -13.16 5.45
N VAL A 68 -0.67 -14.04 5.16
CA VAL A 68 0.44 -14.44 6.06
C VAL A 68 1.79 -14.24 5.40
#